data_AF-A0A220S7P3-F1
#
_entry.id   AF-A0A220S7P3-F1
#
_cell.length_a   1.000
_cell.length_b   1.000
_cell.length_c   1.000
_cell.angle_alpha   90.00
_cell.angle_beta   90.00
_cell.angle_gamma   90.00
#
_symmetry.space_group_name_H-M   'P 1'
#
loop_
_entity.id
_entity.type
_entity.pdbx_description
1 polymer ?
#
loop_
_entity_poly.entity_id
_entity_poly.type
_entity_poly.pdbx_seq_one_letter_code
_entity_poly.pdbx_strand_id
1 'polypeptide(L)'
;MKNISAYKVISYVSLLLAIIFFYEFIKELMGGMMISDFSPIALIVASVLIFNTILSVLMVSKFLKRRFILAVCQTAMIILNIWALYQIYTSVEVCINSQIVS
;
A
#
# COMPACT_ATOMS: atom_id res chain seq x y z
N MET A 1 11.43 3.06 -29.20
CA MET A 1 10.96 3.28 -27.81
C MET A 1 11.52 2.17 -26.94
N LYS A 2 12.37 2.48 -25.95
CA LYS A 2 13.00 1.47 -25.09
C LYS A 2 11.91 0.70 -24.37
N ASN A 3 11.86 -0.63 -24.56
CA ASN A 3 11.02 -1.52 -23.78
C ASN A 3 11.21 -1.19 -22.30
N ILE A 4 10.19 -0.56 -21.71
CA ILE A 4 10.10 -0.41 -20.27
C ILE A 4 9.87 -1.83 -19.78
N SER A 5 10.97 -2.46 -19.37
CA SER A 5 10.97 -3.83 -18.88
C SER A 5 10.00 -3.97 -17.71
N ALA A 6 9.21 -5.04 -17.73
CA ALA A 6 8.11 -5.32 -16.81
C ALA A 6 8.39 -5.01 -15.33
N TYR A 7 9.61 -5.23 -14.83
CA TYR A 7 9.98 -4.92 -13.45
C TYR A 7 9.82 -3.44 -13.09
N LYS A 8 10.06 -2.51 -14.03
CA LYS A 8 9.86 -1.08 -13.77
C LYS A 8 8.39 -0.76 -13.59
N VAL A 9 7.55 -1.34 -14.44
CA VAL A 9 6.09 -1.15 -14.37
C VAL A 9 5.57 -1.66 -13.03
N ILE A 10 6.00 -2.85 -12.60
CA ILE A 10 5.63 -3.42 -11.30
C ILE A 10 6.06 -2.50 -10.14
N SER A 11 7.29 -2.01 -10.16
CA SER A 11 7.78 -1.09 -9.11
C SER A 11 7.02 0.24 -9.11
N TYR A 12 6.66 0.79 -10.27
CA TYR A 12 5.85 2.01 -10.36
C TYR A 12 4.41 1.80 -9.86
N VAL A 13 3.77 0.70 -10.24
CA VAL A 13 2.43 0.34 -9.74
C VAL A 13 2.44 0.15 -8.23
N SER A 14 3.46 -0.54 -7.70
CA SER A 14 3.67 -0.71 -6.26
C SER A 14 3.82 0.63 -5.53
N LEU A 15 4.60 1.56 -6.10
CA LEU A 15 4.76 2.92 -5.57
C LEU A 15 3.45 3.71 -5.60
N LEU A 16 2.69 3.63 -6.70
CA LEU A 16 1.43 4.34 -6.84
C LEU A 16 0.40 3.84 -5.82
N LEU A 17 0.30 2.53 -5.63
CA LEU A 17 -0.55 1.92 -4.60
C LEU A 17 -0.12 2.33 -3.18
N ALA A 18 1.19 2.37 -2.91
CA ALA A 18 1.68 2.84 -1.62
C ALA A 18 1.29 4.30 -1.35
N ILE A 19 1.39 5.18 -2.35
CA ILE A 19 0.98 6.58 -2.23
C ILE A 19 -0.51 6.69 -1.88
N ILE A 20 -1.38 5.93 -2.57
CA ILE A 20 -2.82 5.91 -2.27
C ILE A 20 -3.06 5.44 -0.83
N PHE A 21 -2.39 4.37 -0.40
CA PHE A 21 -2.52 3.87 0.96
C PHE A 21 -2.09 4.90 2.01
N PHE A 22 -0.93 5.54 1.85
CA PHE A 22 -0.48 6.58 2.78
C PHE A 22 -1.39 7.80 2.77
N TYR A 23 -1.95 8.15 1.63
CA TYR A 23 -2.91 9.26 1.55
C TYR A 23 -4.15 8.99 2.40
N GLU A 24 -4.79 7.82 2.23
CA GLU A 24 -5.95 7.45 3.06
C GLU A 24 -5.57 7.32 4.54
N PHE A 25 -4.41 6.73 4.84
CA PHE A 25 -3.92 6.61 6.22
C PHE A 25 -3.71 7.98 6.89
N ILE A 26 -3.10 8.94 6.19
CA ILE A 26 -2.92 10.31 6.71
C ILE A 26 -4.26 11.02 6.85
N LYS A 27 -5.19 10.81 5.91
CA LYS A 27 -6.53 11.39 5.97
C LYS A 27 -7.28 10.93 7.23
N GLU A 28 -7.22 9.65 7.57
CA GLU A 28 -7.79 9.12 8.82
C GLU A 28 -7.14 9.74 10.08
N LEU A 29 -5.81 9.89 10.07
CA LEU A 29 -5.10 10.58 11.16
C LEU A 29 -5.53 12.06 11.30
N MET A 30 -5.71 12.76 10.18
CA MET A 30 -6.21 14.14 10.18
C MET A 30 -7.68 14.24 10.60
N GLY A 31 -8.45 13.17 10.40
CA GLY A 31 -9.83 13.01 10.88
C GLY A 31 -9.95 12.87 12.40
N GLY A 32 -8.82 12.83 13.12
CA GLY A 32 -8.79 12.78 14.59
C GLY A 32 -8.62 11.37 15.17
N MET A 33 -8.45 10.34 14.33
CA MET A 33 -8.06 9.02 14.82
C MET A 33 -6.61 9.05 15.32
N MET A 34 -6.38 8.55 16.53
CA MET A 34 -5.03 8.34 17.03
C MET A 34 -4.46 7.03 16.49
N ILE A 35 -3.12 6.94 16.42
CA ILE A 35 -2.43 5.71 16.01
C ILE A 35 -2.82 4.51 16.90
N SER A 36 -3.17 4.76 18.17
CA SER A 36 -3.67 3.77 19.12
C SER A 36 -5.02 3.16 18.76
N ASP A 37 -5.82 3.86 17.95
CA ASP A 37 -7.17 3.44 17.59
C ASP A 37 -7.15 2.43 16.43
N PHE A 38 -6.02 2.33 15.74
CA PHE A 38 -5.81 1.34 14.70
C PHE A 38 -5.61 -0.05 15.30
N SER A 39 -6.27 -1.03 14.69
CA SER A 39 -6.00 -2.44 14.99
C SER A 39 -4.51 -2.76 14.84
N PRO A 40 -3.92 -3.60 15.72
CA PRO A 40 -2.54 -4.05 15.58
C PRO A 40 -2.25 -4.63 14.19
N ILE A 41 -3.25 -5.25 13.57
CA ILE A 41 -3.16 -5.81 12.22
C ILE A 41 -2.96 -4.69 11.19
N ALA A 42 -3.69 -3.57 11.31
CA ALA A 42 -3.55 -2.43 10.42
C ALA A 42 -2.16 -1.79 10.53
N LEU A 43 -1.60 -1.70 11.74
CA LEU A 43 -0.24 -1.21 11.98
C LEU A 43 0.84 -2.13 11.40
N ILE A 44 0.64 -3.45 11.50
CA ILE A 44 1.53 -4.43 10.85
C ILE A 44 1.48 -4.28 9.33
N VAL A 45 0.29 -4.17 8.75
CA VAL A 45 0.11 -3.97 7.30
C VAL A 45 0.76 -2.67 6.84
N ALA A 46 0.56 -1.57 7.57
CA ALA A 46 1.21 -0.29 7.28
C ALA A 46 2.74 -0.41 7.30
N SER A 47 3.30 -1.09 8.31
CA SER A 47 4.75 -1.31 8.43
C SER A 47 5.31 -2.12 7.25
N VAL A 48 4.59 -3.16 6.84
CA VAL A 48 4.90 -4.01 5.68
C VAL A 48 4.88 -3.18 4.38
N LEU A 49 3.92 -2.26 4.23
CA LEU A 49 3.82 -1.37 3.07
C LEU A 49 4.91 -0.29 3.02
N ILE A 50 5.33 0.25 4.18
CA ILE A 50 6.51 1.13 4.27
C ILE A 50 7.74 0.40 3.74
N PHE A 51 7.97 -0.84 4.20
CA PHE A 51 9.10 -1.65 3.74
C PHE A 51 9.04 -1.92 2.23
N ASN A 52 7.86 -2.21 1.68
CA ASN A 52 7.67 -2.38 0.23
C ASN A 52 8.05 -1.12 -0.55
N THR A 53 7.66 0.04 -0.04
CA THR A 53 7.93 1.33 -0.69
C THR A 53 9.43 1.59 -0.77
N ILE A 54 10.15 1.37 0.35
CA ILE A 54 11.61 1.46 0.41
C ILE A 54 12.25 0.48 -0.59
N LEU A 55 11.78 -0.77 -0.62
CA LEU A 55 12.27 -1.79 -1.54
C LEU A 55 12.06 -1.41 -3.01
N SER A 56 10.89 -0.81 -3.32
CA SER A 56 10.55 -0.34 -4.66
C SER A 56 11.45 0.80 -5.11
N VAL A 57 11.67 1.79 -4.26
CA VAL A 57 12.59 2.91 -4.53
C VAL A 57 14.01 2.38 -4.77
N LEU A 58 14.49 1.45 -3.95
CA LEU A 58 15.82 0.85 -4.10
C LEU A 58 15.99 0.07 -5.41
N MET A 59 14.93 -0.61 -5.89
CA MET A 59 14.96 -1.29 -7.20
C MET A 59 14.96 -0.31 -8.38
N VAL A 60 14.19 0.78 -8.28
CA VAL A 60 14.16 1.83 -9.31
C VAL A 60 15.51 2.53 -9.40
N SER A 61 16.13 2.84 -8.25
CA SER A 61 17.44 3.49 -8.14
C SER A 61 18.63 2.58 -8.51
N LYS A 62 18.38 1.33 -8.95
CA LYS A 62 19.39 0.33 -9.34
C LYS A 62 20.41 -0.04 -8.24
N PHE A 63 20.17 0.34 -6.99
CA PHE A 63 21.05 -0.02 -5.87
C PHE A 63 21.02 -1.53 -5.59
N LEU A 64 19.89 -2.18 -5.83
CA LEU A 64 19.73 -3.63 -5.69
C LEU A 64 19.82 -4.34 -7.05
N LYS A 65 20.61 -5.42 -7.11
CA LYS A 65 20.63 -6.34 -8.26
C LYS A 65 19.25 -6.96 -8.41
N ARG A 66 18.66 -6.79 -9.60
CA ARG A 66 17.34 -7.34 -9.95
C ARG A 66 17.41 -8.87 -9.90
N ARG A 67 16.73 -9.44 -8.91
CA ARG A 67 16.56 -10.88 -8.76
C ARG A 67 15.09 -11.22 -8.95
N PHE A 68 14.81 -12.36 -9.56
CA PHE A 68 13.44 -12.85 -9.74
C PHE A 68 12.65 -12.88 -8.42
N ILE A 69 13.31 -13.26 -7.33
CA ILE A 69 12.76 -13.28 -5.96
C ILE A 69 12.21 -11.91 -5.53
N LEU A 70 12.93 -10.83 -5.87
CA LEU A 70 12.54 -9.48 -5.52
C LEU A 70 11.27 -9.04 -6.29
N ALA A 71 11.15 -9.43 -7.56
CA ALA A 71 9.95 -9.17 -8.35
C ALA A 71 8.73 -9.93 -7.81
N VAL A 72 8.90 -11.21 -7.46
CA VAL A 72 7.84 -12.02 -6.82
C VAL A 72 7.39 -11.39 -5.49
N CYS A 73 8.35 -10.92 -4.69
CA CYS A 73 8.06 -10.24 -3.43
C CYS A 73 7.23 -8.97 -3.67
N GLN A 74 7.59 -8.13 -4.64
CA GLN A 74 6.78 -6.95 -4.98
C GLN A 74 5.37 -7.28 -5.44
N THR A 75 5.20 -8.33 -6.25
CA THR A 75 3.87 -8.76 -6.70
C THR A 75 3.01 -9.21 -5.53
N ALA A 76 3.55 -9.98 -4.59
CA ALA A 76 2.83 -10.38 -3.38
C ALA A 76 2.42 -9.15 -2.53
N MET A 77 3.30 -8.15 -2.44
CA MET A 77 3.02 -6.92 -1.69
C MET A 77 1.98 -6.04 -2.37
N ILE A 78 1.91 -6.04 -3.72
CA ILE A 78 0.83 -5.39 -4.48
C ILE A 78 -0.52 -6.00 -4.10
N ILE A 79 -0.61 -7.34 -4.06
CA ILE A 79 -1.85 -8.05 -3.70
C ILE A 79 -2.28 -7.69 -2.27
N LEU A 80 -1.34 -7.67 -1.32
CA LEU A 80 -1.61 -7.26 0.06
C LEU A 80 -2.07 -5.80 0.14
N ASN A 81 -1.50 -4.90 -0.66
CA ASN A 81 -1.88 -3.49 -0.67
C ASN A 81 -3.29 -3.29 -1.23
N ILE A 82 -3.64 -4.01 -2.31
CA ILE A 82 -5.00 -3.99 -2.87
C ILE A 82 -6.01 -4.51 -1.84
N TRP A 83 -5.68 -5.60 -1.14
CA TRP A 83 -6.55 -6.15 -0.10
C TRP A 83 -6.72 -5.20 1.08
N ALA A 84 -5.64 -4.53 1.52
CA ALA A 84 -5.69 -3.54 2.59
C ALA A 84 -6.55 -2.33 2.20
N LEU A 85 -6.38 -1.80 0.98
CA LEU A 85 -7.21 -0.72 0.45
C LEU A 85 -8.68 -1.15 0.36
N TYR A 86 -8.95 -2.37 -0.10
CA TYR A 86 -10.32 -2.91 -0.15
C TYR A 86 -10.97 -2.93 1.24
N GLN A 87 -10.24 -3.36 2.28
CA GLN A 87 -10.74 -3.34 3.66
C GLN A 87 -11.03 -1.92 4.14
N ILE A 88 -10.16 -0.95 3.85
CA ILE A 88 -10.38 0.45 4.20
C ILE A 88 -11.67 0.95 3.53
N TYR A 89 -11.79 0.84 2.20
CA TYR A 89 -12.96 1.35 1.47
C TYR A 89 -14.27 0.65 1.84
N THR A 90 -14.26 -0.67 2.05
CA THR A 90 -15.47 -1.39 2.47
C THR A 90 -15.86 -1.08 3.90
N SER A 91 -14.90 -0.89 4.81
CA SER A 91 -15.20 -0.45 6.18
C SER A 91 -15.80 0.95 6.22
N VAL A 92 -15.34 1.86 5.35
CA VAL A 92 -15.90 3.22 5.19
C VAL A 92 -17.32 3.17 4.65
N GLU A 93 -17.61 2.35 3.63
CA GLU A 93 -18.97 2.18 3.10
C GLU A 93 -19.95 1.66 4.14
N VAL A 94 -19.53 0.69 4.97
CA VAL A 94 -20.36 0.14 6.05
C VAL A 94 -20.62 1.17 7.16
N CYS A 95 -19.64 2.01 7.49
CA CYS A 95 -19.83 3.12 8.44
C CYS A 95 -20.76 4.21 7.91
N ILE A 96 -20.64 4.60 6.64
CA ILE A 96 -21.51 5.63 6.04
C ILE A 96 -22.96 5.12 5.94
N ASN A 97 -23.17 3.89 5.47
CA ASN A 97 -24.52 3.32 5.37
C ASN A 97 -25.19 3.11 6.73
N SER A 98 -24.43 2.79 7.79
CA SER A 98 -25.02 2.63 9.13
C SER A 98 -25.42 3.96 9.78
N GLN A 99 -24.75 5.08 9.45
CA GLN A 99 -25.14 6.42 9.91
C GLN A 99 -26.32 7.03 9.15
N ILE A 100 -26.58 6.62 7.92
CA ILE A 100 -27.73 7.11 7.13
C ILE A 100 -29.04 6.39 7.53
N VAL A 101 -28.94 5.19 8.09
CA VAL A 101 -30.10 4.35 8.47
C VAL A 101 -30.50 4.53 9.95
N SER A 102 -29.70 5.24 10.76
CA SER A 102 -30.02 5.61 12.16
C SER A 102 -30.72 6.96 12.26
#